data_AF-A0A430BX23-F1
#
_entry.id   AF-A0A430BX23-F1
#
_cell.length_a   1.000
_cell.length_b   1.000
_cell.length_c   1.000
_cell.angle_alpha   90.00
_cell.angle_beta   90.00
_cell.angle_gamma   90.00
#
_symmetry.space_group_name_H-M   'P 1'
#
loop_
_entity.id
_entity.type
_entity.pdbx_description
1 polymer ?
#
loop_
_entity_poly.entity_id
_entity_poly.type
_entity_poly.pdbx_seq_one_letter_code
_entity_poly.pdbx_strand_id
1 'polypeptide(L)'
;MTMRAFKTQSTDIDRRFVWSHIWMLILGRITLRLEVATRAAVARDKELASWNALRAQAVAASDDHTVEWALEDLWAAGGTDWTARALLRRIIDGSFRPRW
;
A
#
# COMPACT_ATOMS: atom_id res chain seq x y z
N MET A 1 -20.99 -59.73 16.85
CA MET A 1 -21.54 -58.37 17.02
C MET A 1 -20.40 -57.35 16.92
N THR A 2 -20.00 -56.93 15.73
CA THR A 2 -18.82 -56.05 15.54
C THR A 2 -18.92 -55.17 14.28
N MET A 3 -20.13 -54.91 13.76
CA MET A 3 -20.30 -54.05 12.57
C MET A 3 -20.68 -52.60 12.89
N ARG A 4 -21.08 -52.27 14.13
CA ARG A 4 -21.47 -50.89 14.49
C ARG A 4 -20.29 -49.97 14.81
N ALA A 5 -19.26 -50.46 15.50
CA ALA A 5 -18.13 -49.63 15.93
C ALA A 5 -17.27 -49.11 14.77
N PHE A 6 -17.07 -49.94 13.73
CA PHE A 6 -16.26 -49.60 12.56
C PHE A 6 -16.86 -48.46 11.72
N LYS A 7 -18.19 -48.45 11.60
CA LYS A 7 -18.92 -47.44 10.80
C LYS A 7 -18.90 -46.07 11.49
N THR A 8 -19.03 -46.03 12.81
CA THR A 8 -18.93 -44.79 13.61
C THR A 8 -17.51 -44.22 13.54
N GLN A 9 -16.49 -45.07 13.66
CA GLN A 9 -15.09 -44.64 13.62
C GLN A 9 -14.67 -44.09 12.25
N SER A 10 -15.12 -44.69 11.14
CA SER A 10 -14.90 -44.14 9.79
C SER A 10 -15.52 -42.75 9.65
N THR A 11 -16.76 -42.59 10.14
CA THR A 11 -17.50 -41.31 10.04
C THR A 11 -16.85 -40.21 10.87
N ASP A 12 -16.28 -40.55 12.04
CA ASP A 12 -15.53 -39.60 12.88
C ASP A 12 -14.18 -39.18 12.26
N ILE A 13 -13.48 -40.11 11.59
CA ILE A 13 -12.23 -39.81 10.87
C ILE A 13 -12.50 -38.88 9.69
N ASP A 14 -13.54 -39.17 8.90
CA ASP A 14 -13.97 -38.32 7.78
C ASP A 14 -14.37 -36.91 8.26
N ARG A 15 -15.09 -36.82 9.38
CA ARG A 15 -15.52 -35.53 9.96
C ARG A 15 -14.33 -34.70 10.43
N ARG A 16 -13.34 -35.31 11.09
CA ARG A 16 -12.10 -34.63 11.51
C ARG A 16 -11.28 -34.14 10.31
N PHE A 17 -11.23 -34.93 9.24
CA PHE A 17 -10.54 -34.54 8.01
C PHE A 17 -11.20 -33.32 7.37
N VAL A 18 -12.53 -33.32 7.24
CA VAL A 18 -13.30 -32.17 6.71
C VAL A 18 -13.11 -30.93 7.58
N TRP A 19 -13.18 -31.06 8.90
CA TRP A 19 -12.94 -29.93 9.81
C TRP A 19 -11.52 -29.38 9.71
N SER A 20 -10.51 -30.25 9.66
CA SER A 20 -9.12 -29.85 9.45
C SER A 20 -8.94 -29.09 8.12
N HIS A 21 -9.57 -29.58 7.06
CA HIS A 21 -9.51 -28.94 5.74
C HIS A 21 -10.20 -27.56 5.74
N ILE A 22 -11.34 -27.43 6.40
CA ILE A 22 -12.04 -26.14 6.58
C ILE A 22 -11.14 -25.16 7.35
N TRP A 23 -10.52 -25.58 8.45
CA TRP A 23 -9.60 -24.73 9.21
C TRP A 23 -8.38 -24.31 8.38
N MET A 24 -7.83 -25.21 7.56
CA MET A 24 -6.72 -24.89 6.67
C MET A 24 -7.10 -23.86 5.61
N LEU A 25 -8.32 -23.96 5.05
CA LEU A 25 -8.85 -22.97 4.11
C LEU A 25 -9.09 -21.60 4.77
N ILE A 26 -9.60 -21.57 6.01
CA ILE A 26 -9.79 -20.33 6.78
C ILE A 26 -8.45 -19.66 7.04
N LEU A 27 -7.46 -20.41 7.54
CA LEU A 27 -6.12 -19.90 7.81
C LEU A 27 -5.46 -19.40 6.53
N GLY A 28 -5.51 -20.17 5.44
CA GLY A 28 -4.98 -19.75 4.14
C GLY A 28 -5.60 -18.44 3.65
N ARG A 29 -6.93 -18.27 3.82
CA ARG A 29 -7.63 -17.04 3.44
C ARG A 29 -7.23 -15.83 4.29
N ILE A 30 -6.98 -16.02 5.60
CA ILE A 30 -6.50 -14.96 6.49
C ILE A 30 -5.10 -14.52 6.09
N THR A 31 -4.19 -15.47 5.87
CA THR A 31 -2.81 -15.18 5.44
C THR A 31 -2.78 -14.43 4.11
N LEU A 32 -3.55 -14.88 3.12
CA LEU A 32 -3.68 -14.18 1.83
C LEU A 32 -4.18 -12.74 1.99
N ARG A 33 -5.19 -12.51 2.83
CA ARG A 33 -5.69 -11.15 3.11
C ARG A 33 -4.64 -10.29 3.80
N LEU A 34 -3.89 -10.85 4.73
CA LEU A 34 -2.81 -10.16 5.43
C LEU A 34 -1.67 -9.80 4.48
N GLU A 35 -1.29 -10.70 3.57
CA GLU A 35 -0.29 -10.43 2.53
C GLU A 35 -0.72 -9.32 1.58
N VAL A 36 -1.99 -9.31 1.14
CA VAL A 36 -2.50 -8.25 0.27
C VAL A 36 -2.51 -6.90 1.00
N ALA A 37 -2.98 -6.87 2.25
CA ALA A 37 -3.02 -5.65 3.05
C ALA A 37 -1.61 -5.10 3.33
N THR A 38 -0.66 -5.97 3.68
CA THR A 38 0.74 -5.57 3.93
C THR A 38 1.43 -5.10 2.65
N ARG A 39 1.23 -5.76 1.51
CA ARG A 39 1.76 -5.28 0.21
C ARG A 39 1.18 -3.91 -0.17
N ALA A 40 -0.10 -3.67 0.08
CA ALA A 40 -0.73 -2.38 -0.15
C ALA A 40 -0.17 -1.29 0.78
N ALA A 41 0.04 -1.59 2.06
CA ALA A 41 0.66 -0.67 3.01
C ALA A 41 2.11 -0.33 2.60
N VAL A 42 2.92 -1.34 2.26
CA VAL A 42 4.30 -1.13 1.79
C VAL A 42 4.34 -0.32 0.49
N ALA A 43 3.37 -0.50 -0.41
CA ALA A 43 3.28 0.31 -1.62
C ALA A 43 3.02 1.80 -1.29
N ARG A 44 2.10 2.08 -0.36
CA ARG A 44 1.83 3.45 0.13
C ARG A 44 3.05 4.07 0.80
N ASP A 45 3.77 3.31 1.64
CA ASP A 45 4.98 3.80 2.29
C ASP A 45 6.08 4.15 1.28
N LYS A 46 6.23 3.32 0.23
CA LYS A 46 7.18 3.60 -0.86
C LYS A 46 6.78 4.83 -1.66
N GLU A 47 5.49 5.01 -1.95
CA GLU A 47 4.99 6.22 -2.63
C GLU A 47 5.29 7.47 -1.81
N LEU A 48 5.01 7.44 -0.50
CA LEU A 48 5.27 8.56 0.41
C LEU A 48 6.77 8.85 0.53
N ALA A 49 7.61 7.82 0.62
CA ALA A 49 9.06 7.97 0.64
C ALA A 49 9.58 8.60 -0.66
N SER A 50 9.05 8.17 -1.81
CA SER A 50 9.43 8.74 -3.12
C SER A 50 9.06 10.22 -3.23
N TRP A 51 7.88 10.59 -2.71
CA TRP A 51 7.41 11.96 -2.68
C TRP A 51 8.29 12.83 -1.79
N ASN A 52 8.56 12.38 -0.57
CA ASN A 52 9.39 13.10 0.38
C ASN A 52 10.82 13.28 -0.14
N ALA A 53 11.39 12.26 -0.80
CA ALA A 53 12.70 12.37 -1.43
C ALA A 53 12.73 13.41 -2.55
N LEU A 54 11.69 13.44 -3.40
CA LEU A 54 11.58 14.43 -4.48
C LEU A 54 11.41 15.85 -3.91
N ARG A 55 10.58 16.01 -2.88
CA ARG A 55 10.40 17.30 -2.19
C ARG A 55 11.72 17.76 -1.58
N ALA A 56 12.44 16.89 -0.88
CA ALA A 56 13.74 17.22 -0.29
C ALA A 56 14.77 17.69 -1.34
N GLN A 57 14.79 17.04 -2.53
CA GLN A 57 15.65 17.48 -3.63
C GLN A 57 15.24 18.86 -4.16
N ALA A 58 13.95 19.14 -4.30
CA ALA A 58 13.46 20.45 -4.74
C ALA A 58 13.78 21.55 -3.72
N VAL A 59 13.62 21.26 -2.42
CA VAL A 59 13.98 22.18 -1.33
C VAL A 59 15.48 22.45 -1.32
N ALA A 60 16.31 21.43 -1.57
CA ALA A 60 17.76 21.60 -1.67
C ALA A 60 18.20 22.41 -2.90
N ALA A 61 17.42 22.38 -3.98
CA ALA A 61 17.70 23.13 -5.21
C ALA A 61 17.25 24.60 -5.16
N SER A 62 16.21 24.90 -4.38
CA SER A 62 15.70 26.25 -4.14
C SER A 62 15.69 26.53 -2.64
N ASP A 63 14.51 26.57 -2.03
CA ASP A 63 14.27 26.83 -0.62
C ASP A 63 12.89 26.26 -0.24
N ASP A 64 12.68 25.97 1.05
CA ASP A 64 11.46 25.32 1.52
C ASP A 64 10.21 26.18 1.30
N HIS A 65 10.35 27.50 1.46
CA HIS A 65 9.23 28.43 1.34
C HIS A 65 8.71 28.52 -0.09
N THR A 66 9.59 28.63 -1.08
CA THR A 66 9.23 28.63 -2.50
C THR A 66 8.56 27.32 -2.91
N VAL A 67 9.07 26.18 -2.42
CA VAL A 67 8.49 24.86 -2.73
C VAL A 67 7.09 24.73 -2.12
N GLU A 68 6.92 25.15 -0.87
CA GLU A 68 5.63 25.12 -0.17
C GLU A 68 4.60 26.00 -0.87
N TRP A 69 4.93 27.26 -1.13
CA TRP A 69 4.04 28.19 -1.83
C TRP A 69 3.68 27.70 -3.23
N ALA A 70 4.66 27.19 -3.99
CA ALA A 70 4.39 26.68 -5.34
C ALA A 70 3.45 25.48 -5.33
N LEU A 71 3.56 24.62 -4.32
CA LEU A 71 2.65 23.50 -4.12
C LEU A 71 1.26 23.98 -3.68
N GLU A 72 1.16 24.93 -2.75
CA GLU A 72 -0.12 25.51 -2.32
C GLU A 72 -0.88 26.15 -3.49
N ASP A 73 -0.20 26.95 -4.31
CA ASP A 73 -0.76 27.55 -5.52
C ASP A 73 -1.26 26.49 -6.50
N LEU A 74 -0.46 25.43 -6.68
CA LEU A 74 -0.84 24.31 -7.54
C LEU A 74 -2.10 23.60 -7.01
N TRP A 75 -2.18 23.35 -5.70
CA TRP A 75 -3.35 22.72 -5.08
C TRP A 75 -4.58 23.61 -5.15
N ALA A 76 -4.42 24.92 -4.94
CA ALA A 76 -5.48 25.91 -5.09
C ALA A 76 -6.02 25.96 -6.53
N ALA A 77 -5.16 25.73 -7.52
CA ALA A 77 -5.52 25.61 -8.93
C ALA A 77 -6.15 24.24 -9.30
N GLY A 78 -6.35 23.33 -8.33
CA GLY A 78 -6.89 21.99 -8.58
C GLY A 78 -5.88 21.00 -9.14
N GLY A 79 -4.60 21.21 -8.88
CA GLY A 79 -3.53 20.31 -9.29
C GLY A 79 -3.69 18.90 -8.71
N THR A 80 -3.03 17.95 -9.36
CA THR A 80 -2.94 16.54 -8.98
C THR A 80 -1.53 16.18 -8.52
N ASP A 81 -1.36 15.01 -7.91
CA ASP A 81 -0.03 14.46 -7.54
C ASP A 81 0.93 14.44 -8.73
N TRP A 82 0.45 14.08 -9.92
CA TRP A 82 1.25 14.08 -11.15
C TRP A 82 1.80 15.48 -11.49
N THR A 83 0.93 16.49 -11.46
CA THR A 83 1.34 17.87 -11.72
C THR A 83 2.25 18.41 -10.62
N ALA A 84 2.08 17.96 -9.37
CA ALA A 84 2.91 18.35 -8.25
C ALA A 84 4.32 17.76 -8.37
N ARG A 85 4.45 16.49 -8.77
CA ARG A 85 5.75 15.87 -9.10
C ARG A 85 6.43 16.57 -10.27
N ALA A 86 5.66 16.92 -11.31
CA ALA A 86 6.19 17.68 -12.45
C ALA A 86 6.69 19.07 -12.03
N LEU A 87 5.95 19.76 -11.17
CA LEU A 87 6.37 21.05 -10.60
C LEU A 87 7.67 20.92 -9.80
N LEU A 88 7.74 19.97 -8.86
CA LEU A 88 8.96 19.71 -8.09
C LEU A 88 10.15 19.40 -8.99
N ARG A 89 9.94 18.63 -10.07
CA ARG A 89 11.01 18.35 -11.03
C ARG A 89 11.49 19.62 -11.75
N ARG A 90 10.57 20.51 -12.13
CA ARG A 90 10.93 21.80 -12.74
C ARG A 90 11.71 22.70 -11.79
N ILE A 91 11.41 22.66 -10.49
CA ILE A 91 12.16 23.36 -9.43
C ILE A 91 13.59 22.79 -9.35
N ILE A 92 13.73 21.46 -9.29
CA ILE A 92 15.05 20.78 -9.28
C ILE A 92 15.87 21.15 -10.53
N ASP A 93 15.24 21.15 -11.70
CA ASP A 93 15.90 21.48 -12.97
C ASP A 93 16.17 22.99 -13.11
N GLY A 94 15.77 23.83 -12.14
CA GLY A 94 15.96 25.29 -12.17
C GLY A 94 15.11 26.02 -13.23
N SER A 95 14.17 25.31 -13.86
CA SER A 95 13.28 25.84 -14.91
C SER A 95 12.00 26.46 -14.36
N PHE A 96 11.75 26.29 -13.06
CA PHE A 96 10.65 26.95 -12.37
C PHE A 96 10.97 28.43 -12.14
N ARG A 97 10.04 29.31 -12.51
CA ARG A 97 10.10 30.73 -12.19
C ARG A 97 8.90 31.07 -11.32
N PRO A 98 9.12 31.42 -10.04
CA PRO A 98 8.05 31.95 -9.20
C PRO A 98 7.48 33.22 -9.84
N ARG A 99 6.18 33.45 -9.68
CA ARG A 99 5.48 34.63 -10.23
C ARG A 99 5.46 35.81 -9.25
N TRP A 100 6.06 35.65 -8.08
CA TRP A 100 6.15 36.62 -7.00
C TRP A 100 7.57 37.15 -6.84
#